data_AF-A0A345PHG0-F1
#
_entry.id   AF-A0A345PHG0-F1
#
_cell.length_a   1.000
_cell.length_b   1.000
_cell.length_c   1.000
_cell.angle_alpha   90.00
_cell.angle_beta   90.00
_cell.angle_gamma   90.00
#
_symmetry.space_group_name_H-M   'P 1'
#
loop_
_entity.id
_entity.type
_entity.pdbx_description
1 polymer ?
#
loop_
_entity_poly.entity_id
_entity_poly.type
_entity_poly.pdbx_seq_one_letter_code
_entity_poly.pdbx_strand_id
1 'polypeptide(L)'
;MVRKTISILTFLIIGLAVVGLVSKLFTDTANFLFTILIVIGSSAAIFAVFYFVFLRNRAPSNDMKKYKKAVRQSKAKYKSDNIRNTKVVNKKQPDLIRKKRNKRTATHLRVIEGNKSKRKDRASL
;
A
#
# COMPACT_ATOMS: atom_id res chain seq x y z
N MET A 1 -0.02 42.17 -33.86
CA MET A 1 -0.88 41.63 -34.95
C MET A 1 -1.28 40.17 -34.73
N VAL A 2 -0.37 39.27 -34.34
CA VAL A 2 -0.61 37.82 -34.14
C VAL A 2 -1.83 37.47 -33.26
N ARG A 3 -2.08 38.20 -32.17
CA ARG A 3 -3.24 37.92 -31.28
C ARG A 3 -4.59 38.17 -31.96
N LYS A 4 -4.68 39.17 -32.84
CA LYS A 4 -5.92 39.50 -33.56
C LYS A 4 -6.21 38.50 -34.68
N THR A 5 -5.18 38.03 -35.37
CA THR A 5 -5.30 37.00 -36.41
C THR A 5 -5.64 35.62 -35.82
N ILE A 6 -5.10 35.28 -34.65
CA ILE A 6 -5.52 34.05 -33.95
C ILE A 6 -6.99 34.15 -33.54
N SER A 7 -7.41 35.29 -32.98
CA SER A 7 -8.81 35.48 -32.57
C SER A 7 -9.79 35.39 -33.75
N ILE A 8 -9.48 36.00 -34.90
CA ILE A 8 -10.36 35.93 -36.08
C ILE A 8 -10.44 34.51 -36.63
N LEU A 9 -9.32 33.78 -36.62
CA LEU A 9 -9.28 32.39 -37.05
C LEU A 9 -10.11 31.49 -36.12
N THR A 10 -10.03 31.70 -34.81
CA THR A 10 -10.86 30.98 -33.84
C THR A 10 -12.34 31.21 -34.08
N PHE A 11 -12.77 32.46 -34.31
CA PHE A 11 -14.17 32.75 -34.62
C PHE A 11 -14.63 32.13 -35.94
N LEU A 12 -13.77 32.10 -36.95
CA LEU A 12 -14.07 31.45 -38.23
C LEU A 12 -14.25 29.94 -38.06
N ILE A 13 -13.38 29.28 -37.29
CA ILE A 13 -13.50 27.85 -36.99
C ILE A 13 -14.77 27.56 -36.19
N ILE A 14 -15.08 28.37 -35.18
CA ILE A 14 -16.30 28.23 -34.38
C ILE A 14 -17.54 28.41 -35.27
N GLY A 15 -17.55 29.44 -36.11
CA GLY A 15 -18.65 29.69 -37.05
C GLY A 15 -18.88 28.52 -37.99
N LEU A 16 -17.81 27.99 -38.57
CA LEU A 16 -17.88 26.82 -39.46
C LEU A 16 -18.34 25.56 -38.73
N ALA A 17 -17.91 25.37 -37.48
CA ALA A 17 -18.35 24.26 -36.63
C ALA A 17 -19.85 24.34 -36.33
N VAL A 18 -20.37 25.53 -36.00
CA VAL A 18 -21.81 25.74 -35.76
C VAL A 18 -22.61 25.42 -37.02
N VAL A 19 -22.18 25.93 -38.18
CA VAL A 19 -22.85 25.62 -39.45
C VAL A 19 -22.85 24.12 -39.72
N GLY A 20 -21.70 23.45 -39.56
CA GLY A 20 -21.60 22.00 -39.75
C GLY A 20 -22.50 21.19 -38.80
N LEU A 21 -22.61 21.61 -37.54
CA LEU A 21 -23.50 20.98 -36.55
C LEU A 21 -24.97 21.17 -36.91
N VAL A 22 -25.38 22.38 -37.30
CA VAL A 22 -26.75 22.68 -37.72
C VAL A 22 -27.10 21.87 -38.98
N SER A 23 -26.20 21.82 -39.97
CA SER A 23 -26.40 21.01 -41.17
C SER A 23 -26.60 19.53 -40.82
N LYS A 24 -25.73 18.95 -39.96
CA LYS A 24 -25.86 17.57 -39.50
C LYS A 24 -27.18 17.31 -38.77
N LEU A 25 -27.65 18.28 -37.98
CA LEU A 25 -28.90 18.18 -37.26
C LEU A 25 -30.11 18.06 -38.19
N PHE A 26 -30.10 18.73 -39.35
CA PHE A 26 -31.21 18.67 -40.31
C PHE A 26 -31.08 17.54 -41.34
N THR A 27 -29.86 17.16 -41.73
CA THR A 27 -29.67 16.10 -42.74
C THR A 27 -29.70 14.70 -42.14
N ASP A 28 -29.23 14.53 -40.90
CA ASP A 28 -29.05 13.21 -40.28
C ASP A 28 -29.12 13.31 -38.74
N THR A 29 -30.29 13.73 -38.25
CA THR A 29 -30.54 13.93 -36.82
C THR A 29 -30.35 12.64 -36.01
N ALA A 30 -30.80 11.50 -36.55
CA ALA A 30 -30.78 10.23 -35.85
C ALA A 30 -29.35 9.77 -35.58
N ASN A 31 -28.48 9.72 -36.60
CA ASN A 31 -27.09 9.32 -36.39
C ASN A 31 -26.32 10.33 -35.54
N PHE A 32 -26.65 11.63 -35.64
CA PHE A 32 -26.04 12.64 -34.80
C PHE A 32 -26.31 12.39 -33.31
N LEU A 33 -27.57 12.10 -32.94
CA LEU A 33 -27.94 11.77 -31.55
C LEU A 33 -27.29 10.47 -31.07
N PHE A 34 -27.30 9.41 -31.89
CA PHE A 34 -26.59 8.17 -31.54
C PHE A 34 -25.10 8.39 -31.36
N THR A 35 -24.48 9.22 -32.19
CA THR A 35 -23.07 9.57 -32.07
C THR A 35 -22.78 10.26 -30.75
N ILE A 36 -23.63 11.23 -30.33
CA ILE A 36 -23.50 11.88 -29.02
C ILE A 36 -23.59 10.85 -27.89
N LEU A 37 -24.58 9.96 -27.94
CA LEU A 37 -24.74 8.90 -26.93
C LEU A 37 -23.54 7.95 -26.89
N ILE A 38 -23.00 7.56 -28.04
CA ILE A 38 -21.82 6.71 -28.13
C ILE A 38 -20.58 7.43 -27.59
N VAL A 39 -20.40 8.72 -27.89
CA VAL A 39 -19.27 9.52 -27.37
C VAL A 39 -19.36 9.66 -25.85
N ILE A 40 -20.54 10.00 -25.32
CA ILE A 40 -20.75 10.10 -23.87
C ILE A 40 -20.57 8.72 -23.21
N GLY A 41 -21.16 7.67 -23.78
CA GLY A 41 -21.06 6.31 -23.26
C GLY A 41 -19.64 5.76 -23.29
N SER A 42 -18.92 5.96 -24.39
CA SER A 42 -17.52 5.51 -24.54
C SER A 42 -16.58 6.30 -23.64
N SER A 43 -16.72 7.62 -23.54
CA SER A 43 -15.91 8.43 -22.63
C SER A 43 -16.15 8.07 -21.16
N ALA A 44 -17.41 7.86 -20.76
CA ALA A 44 -17.75 7.38 -19.42
C ALA A 44 -17.18 5.97 -19.16
N ALA A 45 -17.26 5.06 -20.15
CA ALA A 45 -16.70 3.72 -20.03
C ALA A 45 -15.17 3.75 -19.88
N ILE A 46 -14.47 4.52 -20.71
CA ILE A 46 -13.02 4.71 -20.62
C ILE A 46 -12.66 5.30 -19.26
N PHE A 47 -13.37 6.35 -18.83
CA PHE A 47 -13.16 6.96 -17.52
C PHE A 47 -13.40 5.96 -16.38
N ALA A 48 -14.44 5.15 -16.46
CA ALA A 48 -14.74 4.12 -15.47
C ALA A 48 -13.64 3.06 -15.41
N VAL A 49 -13.11 2.62 -16.56
CA VAL A 49 -11.97 1.69 -16.63
C VAL A 49 -10.73 2.33 -16.01
N PHE A 50 -10.38 3.56 -16.39
CA PHE A 50 -9.25 4.29 -15.80
C PHE A 50 -9.41 4.48 -14.29
N TYR A 51 -10.58 4.93 -13.85
CA TYR A 51 -10.89 5.11 -12.43
C TYR A 51 -10.80 3.78 -11.67
N PHE A 52 -11.34 2.70 -12.24
CA PHE A 52 -11.32 1.39 -11.61
C PHE A 52 -9.91 0.79 -11.56
N VAL A 53 -9.09 0.96 -12.60
CA VAL A 53 -7.73 0.42 -12.63
C VAL A 53 -6.79 1.24 -11.74
N PHE A 54 -6.84 2.58 -11.84
CA PHE A 54 -5.84 3.45 -11.20
C PHE A 54 -6.27 4.01 -9.84
N LEU A 55 -7.56 4.24 -9.62
CA LEU A 55 -8.08 4.89 -8.41
C LEU A 55 -8.73 3.91 -7.44
N ARG A 56 -9.37 2.82 -7.90
CA ARG A 56 -9.98 1.80 -7.01
C ARG A 56 -8.98 1.18 -6.04
N ASN A 57 -7.74 0.94 -6.50
CA ASN A 57 -6.70 0.32 -5.69
C ASN A 57 -6.04 1.30 -4.70
N ARG A 58 -6.38 2.59 -4.77
CA ARG A 58 -6.04 3.58 -3.74
C ARG A 58 -7.08 3.55 -2.62
N ALA A 59 -7.37 2.36 -2.10
CA ALA A 59 -8.21 2.23 -0.91
C ALA A 59 -7.62 3.11 0.21
N PRO A 60 -8.45 3.83 0.98
CA PRO A 60 -7.97 4.66 2.09
C PRO A 60 -7.14 3.78 2.99
N SER A 61 -5.97 4.30 3.34
CA SER A 61 -4.85 3.55 3.88
C SER A 61 -5.30 2.47 4.86
N ASN A 62 -4.81 1.25 4.65
CA ASN A 62 -5.08 0.08 5.47
C ASN A 62 -4.60 0.24 6.92
N ASP A 63 -4.17 1.44 7.32
CA ASP A 63 -3.66 1.83 8.63
C ASP A 63 -4.65 1.57 9.75
N MET A 64 -5.96 1.80 9.53
CA MET A 64 -6.96 1.44 10.54
C MET A 64 -7.01 -0.09 10.76
N LYS A 65 -6.88 -0.90 9.70
CA LYS A 65 -6.83 -2.37 9.83
C LYS A 65 -5.51 -2.82 10.45
N LYS A 66 -4.38 -2.21 10.08
CA LYS A 66 -3.05 -2.47 10.67
C LYS A 66 -3.03 -2.12 12.16
N TYR A 67 -3.57 -0.95 12.54
CA TYR A 67 -3.71 -0.49 13.91
C TYR A 67 -4.56 -1.47 14.72
N LYS A 68 -5.76 -1.82 14.25
CA LYS A 68 -6.61 -2.82 14.91
C LYS A 68 -5.90 -4.16 15.10
N LYS A 69 -5.14 -4.61 14.09
CA LYS A 69 -4.34 -5.85 14.17
C LYS A 69 -3.23 -5.74 15.22
N ALA A 70 -2.50 -4.63 15.23
CA ALA A 70 -1.42 -4.36 16.20
C ALA A 70 -1.95 -4.28 17.64
N VAL A 71 -3.07 -3.58 17.86
CA VAL A 71 -3.73 -3.51 19.18
C VAL A 71 -4.20 -4.88 19.64
N ARG A 72 -4.76 -5.70 18.75
CA ARG A 72 -5.18 -7.07 19.10
C ARG A 72 -3.97 -7.93 19.49
N GLN A 73 -2.86 -7.79 18.78
CA GLN A 73 -1.62 -8.50 19.07
C GLN A 73 -0.99 -8.05 20.39
N SER A 74 -0.98 -6.75 20.70
CA SER A 74 -0.46 -6.23 21.97
C SER A 74 -1.33 -6.70 23.15
N LYS A 75 -2.65 -6.58 23.04
CA LYS A 75 -3.59 -7.08 24.06
C LYS A 75 -3.43 -8.59 24.28
N ALA A 76 -3.27 -9.38 23.23
CA ALA A 76 -3.08 -10.83 23.35
C ALA A 76 -1.76 -11.19 24.08
N LYS A 77 -0.67 -10.46 23.82
CA LYS A 77 0.63 -10.70 24.48
C LYS A 77 0.55 -10.50 26.00
N TYR A 78 -0.10 -9.43 26.44
CA TYR A 78 -0.19 -9.09 27.87
C TYR A 78 -1.37 -9.73 28.61
N LYS A 79 -2.35 -10.31 27.89
CA LYS A 79 -3.47 -11.05 28.52
C LYS A 79 -3.00 -12.37 29.16
N SER A 80 -1.91 -12.97 28.66
CA SER A 80 -1.31 -14.19 29.23
C SER A 80 -0.44 -13.96 30.46
N ASP A 81 0.06 -12.74 30.68
CA ASP A 81 0.92 -12.45 31.84
C ASP A 81 0.12 -12.14 33.11
N ASN A 82 -1.13 -11.65 33.00
CA ASN A 82 -2.01 -11.44 34.16
C ASN A 82 -2.66 -12.72 34.71
N ILE A 83 -2.55 -13.87 34.02
CA ILE A 83 -3.04 -15.16 34.53
C ILE A 83 -1.89 -15.98 35.15
N ARG A 84 -0.64 -15.56 34.96
CA ARG A 84 0.55 -16.24 35.52
C ARG A 84 1.00 -15.59 36.83
N ASN A 85 0.05 -15.46 37.76
CA ASN A 85 0.42 -15.63 39.16
C ASN A 85 0.84 -17.10 39.33
N THR A 86 2.15 -17.26 39.33
CA THR A 86 2.96 -18.46 39.45
C THR A 86 2.43 -19.50 40.44
N LYS A 87 1.80 -20.57 39.91
CA LYS A 87 2.08 -21.93 40.40
C LYS A 87 3.04 -22.59 39.41
N VAL A 88 4.29 -22.74 39.84
CA VAL A 88 5.32 -23.50 39.13
C VAL A 88 4.86 -24.95 39.07
N VAL A 89 4.38 -25.39 37.91
CA VAL A 89 4.15 -26.81 37.64
C VAL A 89 5.06 -27.20 36.49
N ASN A 90 6.10 -27.96 36.85
CA ASN A 90 6.93 -28.74 35.95
C ASN A 90 6.05 -29.49 34.93
N LYS A 91 6.05 -29.05 33.67
CA LYS A 91 5.62 -29.88 32.54
C LYS A 91 6.69 -29.87 31.46
N LYS A 92 7.34 -31.02 31.36
CA LYS A 92 8.31 -31.43 30.35
C LYS A 92 7.77 -31.10 28.95
N GLN A 93 8.53 -30.33 28.17
CA GLN A 93 8.28 -30.17 26.74
C GLN A 93 8.87 -31.38 25.98
N PRO A 94 8.16 -31.98 25.02
CA PRO A 94 8.78 -32.90 24.07
C PRO A 94 9.49 -32.10 22.96
N ASP A 95 10.80 -32.32 22.85
CA ASP A 95 11.67 -31.74 21.82
C ASP A 95 11.25 -32.21 20.41
N LEU A 96 10.85 -31.24 19.57
CA LEU A 96 10.70 -31.43 18.13
C LEU A 96 11.96 -30.96 17.39
N ILE A 97 13.15 -31.45 17.73
CA ILE A 97 14.33 -31.30 16.87
C ILE A 97 15.15 -32.59 16.88
N ARG A 98 14.60 -33.65 16.27
CA ARG A 98 15.42 -34.76 15.77
C ARG A 98 16.08 -34.33 14.46
N LYS A 99 17.27 -33.74 14.52
CA LYS A 99 18.23 -33.81 13.41
C LYS A 99 19.57 -34.30 13.95
N LYS A 100 19.86 -35.56 13.62
CA LYS A 100 21.13 -36.28 13.83
C LYS A 100 22.34 -35.38 13.55
N ARG A 101 23.22 -35.18 14.54
CA ARG A 101 24.66 -35.16 14.25
C ARG A 101 25.44 -35.85 15.37
N ASN A 102 26.41 -36.61 14.91
CA ASN A 102 27.09 -37.71 15.54
C ASN A 102 28.07 -37.24 16.64
N LYS A 103 28.39 -38.16 17.56
CA LYS A 103 29.47 -38.16 18.56
C LYS A 103 30.63 -37.19 18.27
N ARG A 104 31.09 -36.47 19.31
CA ARG A 104 32.42 -36.66 19.94
C ARG A 104 32.61 -35.75 21.17
N THR A 105 33.12 -36.39 22.22
CA THR A 105 33.86 -35.84 23.39
C THR A 105 33.14 -34.86 24.33
N ALA A 106 32.70 -35.40 25.47
CA ALA A 106 32.57 -34.65 26.69
C ALA A 106 33.97 -34.48 27.31
N THR A 107 34.54 -33.27 27.30
CA THR A 107 35.60 -32.92 28.23
C THR A 107 35.54 -31.41 28.53
N HIS A 108 35.27 -31.07 29.80
CA HIS A 108 35.48 -29.80 30.52
C HIS A 108 34.76 -28.50 30.08
N LEU A 109 33.89 -28.00 30.96
CA LEU A 109 33.49 -26.59 31.03
C LEU A 109 34.74 -25.74 31.29
N ARG A 110 35.12 -24.88 30.34
CA ARG A 110 36.00 -23.75 30.64
C ARG A 110 35.12 -22.55 30.96
N VAL A 111 35.41 -21.91 32.09
CA VAL A 111 34.89 -20.58 32.39
C VAL A 111 35.34 -19.67 31.25
N ILE A 112 34.40 -18.98 30.61
CA ILE A 112 34.76 -17.86 29.73
C ILE A 112 35.29 -16.79 30.66
N GLU A 113 36.60 -16.76 30.87
CA GLU A 113 37.27 -15.59 31.44
C GLU A 113 37.10 -14.46 30.42
N GLY A 114 36.12 -13.61 30.67
CA GLY A 114 35.97 -12.37 29.92
C GLY A 114 37.25 -11.56 30.09
N ASN A 115 37.84 -11.15 28.97
CA ASN A 115 38.87 -10.11 28.91
C ASN A 115 38.30 -8.81 29.51
N LYS A 116 38.34 -8.68 30.84
CA LYS A 116 38.28 -7.38 31.50
C LYS A 116 39.53 -6.65 31.05
N SER A 117 39.40 -5.86 29.98
CA SER A 117 40.37 -4.83 29.69
C SER A 117 40.54 -4.02 30.98
N LYS A 118 41.72 -4.11 31.58
CA LYS A 118 42.15 -3.22 32.65
C LYS A 118 41.99 -1.81 32.08
N ARG A 119 40.91 -1.10 32.47
CA ARG A 119 40.90 0.35 32.30
C ARG A 119 42.06 0.85 33.15
N LYS A 120 43.11 1.26 32.44
CA LYS A 120 44.25 1.98 32.98
C LYS A 120 43.73 3.05 33.93
N ASP A 121 44.32 3.04 35.12
CA ASP A 121 44.75 4.22 35.84
C ASP A 121 43.86 5.46 35.68
N ARG A 122 42.98 5.69 36.65
CA ARG A 122 42.46 7.03 36.95
C ARG A 122 42.76 7.31 38.41
N ALA A 123 44.02 7.61 38.68
CA ALA A 123 44.39 8.39 39.85
C ALA A 123 43.90 9.84 39.70
N SER A 124 43.83 10.51 40.87
CA SER A 124 43.60 11.93 41.18
C SER A 124 42.16 12.48 41.04
N LEU A 125 41.45 12.62 42.16
CA LEU A 125 41.47 13.80 43.05
C LEU A 125 40.88 13.43 44.42
#